data_AF-A0A3N5QHI2-F1
#
_entry.id   AF-A0A3N5QHI2-F1
#
_cell.length_a   1.000
_cell.length_b   1.000
_cell.length_c   1.000
_cell.angle_alpha   90.00
_cell.angle_beta   90.00
_cell.angle_gamma   90.00
#
_symmetry.space_group_name_H-M   'P 1'
#
loop_
_entity.id
_entity.type
_entity.pdbx_description
1 polymer ?
#
loop_
_entity_poly.entity_id
_entity_poly.type
_entity_poly.pdbx_seq_one_letter_code
_entity_poly.pdbx_strand_id
1 'polypeptide(L)'
;MPQQIESKWLAKIKAHIKTRQTWYTRGQLAITRIPAPTFRETERGMYMLKKFRALGLARVQRDTRGNVLGLVRGSGREPALAVTAHLGTGFIRLRNITTRRDVSAGRR
;
A
#
# COMPACT_ATOMS: atom_id res chain seq x y z
N MET A 1 -33.32 4.18 2.79
CA MET A 1 -32.44 3.63 3.85
C MET A 1 -31.49 2.65 3.19
N PRO A 2 -30.17 2.88 3.12
CA PRO A 2 -29.27 1.84 2.61
C PRO A 2 -29.27 0.71 3.64
N GLN A 3 -29.78 -0.47 3.24
CA GLN A 3 -29.69 -1.68 4.05
C GLN A 3 -28.21 -1.94 4.38
N GLN A 4 -27.89 -2.02 5.68
CA GLN A 4 -26.59 -2.52 6.12
C GLN A 4 -26.43 -3.95 5.63
N ILE A 5 -25.62 -4.14 4.59
CA ILE A 5 -25.19 -5.47 4.18
C ILE A 5 -24.14 -5.92 5.20
N GLU A 6 -24.58 -6.44 6.34
CA GLU A 6 -23.76 -7.27 7.23
C GLU A 6 -23.50 -8.60 6.51
N SER A 7 -22.53 -8.58 5.58
CA SER A 7 -22.13 -9.76 4.82
C SER A 7 -21.13 -10.60 5.63
N LYS A 8 -21.26 -11.93 5.55
CA LYS A 8 -20.26 -12.89 6.05
C LYS A 8 -18.82 -12.56 5.59
N TRP A 9 -18.69 -11.90 4.44
CA TRP A 9 -17.42 -11.42 3.90
C TRP A 9 -16.85 -10.22 4.66
N LEU A 10 -17.69 -9.27 5.08
CA LEU A 10 -17.27 -8.10 5.84
C LEU A 10 -16.63 -8.49 7.18
N ALA A 11 -17.26 -9.42 7.91
CA ALA A 11 -16.69 -9.94 9.16
C ALA A 11 -15.31 -10.61 8.93
N LYS A 12 -15.20 -11.42 7.88
CA LYS A 12 -13.94 -12.08 7.50
C LYS A 12 -12.86 -11.09 7.11
N ILE A 13 -13.19 -10.04 6.34
CA ILE A 13 -12.26 -8.97 5.95
C ILE A 13 -11.81 -8.18 7.18
N LYS A 14 -12.73 -7.78 8.06
CA LYS A 14 -12.40 -7.08 9.32
C LYS A 14 -11.44 -7.92 10.18
N ALA A 15 -11.72 -9.22 10.37
CA ALA A 15 -10.85 -10.13 11.10
C ALA A 15 -9.46 -10.28 10.45
N HIS A 16 -9.42 -10.36 9.12
CA HIS A 16 -8.17 -10.45 8.37
C HIS A 16 -7.31 -9.19 8.52
N ILE A 17 -7.92 -8.01 8.41
CA ILE A 17 -7.22 -6.73 8.60
C ILE A 17 -6.67 -6.65 10.02
N LYS A 18 -7.51 -6.97 11.03
CA LYS A 18 -7.13 -6.92 12.44
C LYS A 18 -5.95 -7.85 12.76
N THR A 19 -5.98 -9.09 12.28
CA THR A 19 -4.90 -10.07 12.53
C THR A 19 -3.58 -9.68 11.86
N ARG A 20 -3.60 -8.85 10.81
CA ARG A 20 -2.41 -8.41 10.06
C ARG A 20 -2.01 -6.97 10.34
N GLN A 21 -2.64 -6.30 11.29
CA GLN A 21 -2.40 -4.89 11.61
C GLN A 21 -0.90 -4.58 11.76
N THR A 22 -0.16 -5.40 12.52
CA THR A 22 1.28 -5.20 12.73
C THR A 22 2.09 -5.30 11.44
N TRP A 23 1.72 -6.21 10.53
CA TRP A 23 2.35 -6.35 9.22
C TRP A 23 2.10 -5.11 8.36
N TYR A 24 0.86 -4.61 8.31
CA TYR A 24 0.53 -3.37 7.59
C TYR A 24 1.27 -2.16 8.14
N THR A 25 1.27 -1.97 9.46
CA THR A 25 1.98 -0.85 10.10
C THR A 25 3.48 -0.91 9.83
N ARG A 26 4.11 -2.10 9.90
CA ARG A 26 5.53 -2.25 9.54
C ARG A 26 5.79 -1.91 8.07
N GLY A 27 4.91 -2.36 7.17
CA GLY A 27 4.99 -2.03 5.75
C GLY A 27 4.88 -0.53 5.48
N GLN A 28 3.93 0.14 6.13
CA GLN A 28 3.75 1.59 6.08
C GLN A 28 4.98 2.34 6.58
N LEU A 29 5.55 1.94 7.72
CA LEU A 29 6.78 2.53 8.24
C LEU A 29 7.97 2.33 7.29
N ALA A 30 8.09 1.15 6.69
CA ALA A 30 9.18 0.84 5.78
C ALA A 30 9.12 1.68 4.49
N ILE A 31 7.94 1.82 3.88
CA ILE A 31 7.80 2.63 2.65
C ILE A 31 7.93 4.13 2.94
N THR A 32 7.40 4.62 4.08
CA THR A 32 7.45 6.06 4.40
C THR A 32 8.87 6.51 4.73
N ARG A 33 9.74 5.63 5.21
CA ARG A 33 11.17 5.94 5.46
C ARG A 33 11.98 6.17 4.18
N ILE A 34 11.49 5.75 3.02
CA ILE A 34 12.16 5.99 1.73
C ILE A 34 11.71 7.36 1.24
N PRO A 35 12.57 8.39 1.17
CA PRO A 35 12.16 9.69 0.65
C PRO A 35 11.65 9.57 -0.79
N ALA A 36 10.58 10.29 -1.10
CA ALA A 36 10.07 10.41 -2.46
C ALA A 36 9.48 11.80 -2.68
N PRO A 37 10.31 12.86 -2.72
CA PRO A 37 9.86 14.16 -3.22
C PRO A 37 9.26 14.01 -4.62
N THR A 38 8.35 14.91 -5.00
CA THR A 38 7.79 14.95 -6.35
C THR A 38 8.90 14.86 -7.41
N PHE A 39 8.72 13.95 -8.39
CA PHE A 39 9.67 13.63 -9.46
C PHE A 39 10.96 12.91 -9.03
N ARG A 40 11.07 12.49 -7.77
CA ARG A 40 12.20 11.75 -7.22
C ARG A 40 11.77 10.46 -6.53
N GLU A 41 10.78 9.78 -7.10
CA GLU A 41 10.15 8.59 -6.50
C GLU A 41 10.86 7.27 -6.82
N THR A 42 11.95 7.28 -7.58
CA THR A 42 12.60 6.07 -8.13
C THR A 42 12.89 5.00 -7.07
N GLU A 43 13.51 5.36 -5.93
CA GLU A 43 13.84 4.39 -4.89
C GLU A 43 12.59 3.75 -4.26
N ARG A 44 11.57 4.57 -3.97
CA ARG A 44 10.29 4.10 -3.43
C ARG A 44 9.54 3.23 -4.44
N GLY A 45 9.62 3.57 -5.74
CA GLY A 45 9.11 2.74 -6.83
C GLY A 45 9.80 1.38 -6.92
N MET A 46 11.13 1.34 -6.84
CA MET A 46 11.88 0.08 -6.82
C MET A 46 11.55 -0.78 -5.60
N TYR A 47 11.35 -0.16 -4.43
CA TYR A 47 10.87 -0.87 -3.25
C TYR A 47 9.49 -1.49 -3.47
N MET A 48 8.54 -0.75 -4.07
CA MET A 48 7.21 -1.28 -4.36
C MET A 48 7.24 -2.39 -5.40
N LEU A 49 8.10 -2.30 -6.43
CA LEU A 49 8.30 -3.36 -7.41
C LEU A 49 8.76 -4.66 -6.73
N LYS A 50 9.73 -4.57 -5.80
CA LYS A 50 10.17 -5.71 -4.99
C LYS A 50 9.04 -6.27 -4.12
N LYS A 51 8.23 -5.41 -3.51
CA LYS A 51 7.09 -5.84 -2.69
C LYS A 51 6.00 -6.54 -3.50
N PHE A 52 5.65 -6.04 -4.68
CA PHE A 52 4.66 -6.69 -5.55
C PHE A 52 5.12 -8.08 -5.96
N ARG A 53 6.41 -8.24 -6.31
CA ARG A 53 7.00 -9.56 -6.60
C ARG A 53 6.95 -10.49 -5.38
N ALA A 54 7.36 -10.01 -4.22
CA ALA A 54 7.36 -10.80 -2.98
C ALA A 54 5.95 -11.22 -2.52
N LEU A 55 4.92 -10.45 -2.87
CA LEU A 55 3.52 -10.77 -2.63
C LEU A 55 2.91 -11.72 -3.68
N GLY A 56 3.68 -12.11 -4.71
CA GLY A 56 3.23 -13.05 -5.73
C GLY A 56 2.29 -12.46 -6.78
N LEU A 57 2.30 -11.12 -6.98
CA LEU A 57 1.53 -10.51 -8.06
C LEU A 57 2.08 -10.96 -9.42
N ALA A 58 1.21 -11.08 -10.41
CA ALA A 58 1.57 -11.35 -11.79
C ALA A 58 1.91 -10.06 -12.55
N ARG A 59 2.64 -10.18 -13.68
CA ARG A 59 2.96 -9.08 -14.60
C ARG A 59 3.54 -7.85 -13.89
N VAL A 60 4.41 -8.08 -12.91
CA VAL A 60 4.98 -7.01 -12.08
C VAL A 60 6.07 -6.28 -12.86
N GLN A 61 5.81 -5.03 -13.19
CA GLN A 61 6.68 -4.19 -14.02
C GLN A 61 6.73 -2.75 -13.53
N ARG A 62 7.77 -2.04 -13.96
CA ARG A 62 7.89 -0.58 -13.81
C ARG A 62 7.98 0.04 -15.21
N ASP A 63 7.16 1.03 -15.49
CA ASP A 63 7.20 1.72 -16.78
C ASP A 63 8.29 2.81 -16.82
N THR A 64 8.40 3.48 -17.97
CA THR A 64 9.40 4.55 -18.18
C THR A 64 9.12 5.81 -17.36
N ARG A 65 7.88 6.04 -16.91
CA ARG A 65 7.50 7.14 -16.01
C ARG A 65 7.74 6.79 -14.53
N GLY A 66 8.05 5.53 -14.24
CA GLY A 66 8.32 5.03 -12.91
C GLY A 66 7.10 4.48 -12.18
N ASN A 67 5.95 4.34 -12.85
CA ASN A 67 4.78 3.69 -12.29
C ASN A 67 5.07 2.21 -12.06
N VAL A 68 4.57 1.66 -10.94
CA VAL A 68 4.71 0.26 -10.60
C VAL A 68 3.36 -0.43 -10.80
N LEU A 69 3.32 -1.42 -11.66
CA LEU A 69 2.11 -2.17 -11.99
C LEU A 69 2.25 -3.62 -11.52
N GLY A 70 1.13 -4.21 -11.13
CA GLY A 70 1.03 -5.62 -10.78
C GLY A 70 -0.42 -6.07 -10.87
N LEU A 71 -0.61 -7.37 -11.12
CA LEU A 71 -1.91 -7.98 -11.34
C LEU A 71 -2.18 -9.06 -10.29
N VAL A 72 -3.28 -8.94 -9.57
CA VAL A 72 -3.89 -10.07 -8.85
C VAL A 72 -4.85 -10.75 -9.83
N ARG A 73 -4.58 -11.99 -10.21
CA ARG A 73 -5.44 -12.73 -11.14
C ARG A 73 -6.75 -13.12 -10.43
N GLY A 74 -7.87 -12.64 -10.96
CA GLY A 74 -9.19 -13.16 -10.60
C GLY A 74 -9.45 -14.53 -11.24
N SER A 75 -10.51 -15.20 -10.78
CA SER A 75 -10.95 -16.50 -11.29
C SER A 75 -12.01 -16.41 -12.40
N GLY A 76 -12.52 -15.21 -12.70
CA GLY A 76 -13.62 -14.99 -13.65
C GLY A 76 -13.27 -14.09 -14.82
N ARG A 77 -14.27 -13.81 -15.68
CA ARG A 77 -14.18 -12.90 -16.83
C ARG A 77 -14.75 -11.51 -16.54
N GLU A 78 -15.04 -11.22 -15.28
CA GLU A 78 -15.54 -9.92 -14.83
C GLU A 78 -14.56 -8.78 -15.13
N PRO A 79 -15.04 -7.54 -15.27
CA PRO A 79 -14.18 -6.38 -15.47
C PRO A 79 -13.09 -6.27 -14.39
N ALA A 80 -11.89 -5.85 -14.82
CA ALA A 80 -10.79 -5.65 -13.90
C ALA A 80 -11.04 -4.45 -12.98
N LEU A 81 -10.78 -4.62 -11.67
CA LEU A 81 -10.73 -3.52 -10.71
C LEU A 81 -9.31 -2.93 -10.66
N ALA A 82 -9.18 -1.64 -10.96
CA ALA A 82 -7.94 -0.90 -10.77
C ALA A 82 -7.89 -0.27 -9.37
N VAL A 83 -6.81 -0.52 -8.62
CA VAL A 83 -6.51 0.17 -7.35
C VAL A 83 -5.23 0.96 -7.54
N THR A 84 -5.29 2.28 -7.36
CA THR A 84 -4.19 3.20 -7.65
C THR A 84 -3.85 4.05 -6.43
N ALA A 85 -2.56 4.36 -6.24
CA ALA A 85 -2.07 5.31 -5.25
C ALA A 85 -0.79 5.98 -5.78
N HIS A 86 -0.50 7.21 -5.33
CA HIS A 86 0.70 7.94 -5.71
C HIS A 86 1.88 7.59 -4.78
N LEU A 87 3.10 7.53 -5.36
CA LEU A 87 4.33 7.30 -4.59
C LEU A 87 4.92 8.59 -4.03
N GLY A 88 4.76 9.71 -4.74
CA GLY A 88 5.37 10.99 -4.40
C GLY A 88 4.79 11.62 -3.13
N THR A 89 5.59 12.53 -2.56
CA THR A 89 5.26 13.36 -1.40
C THR A 89 5.49 14.83 -1.75
N GLY A 90 4.68 15.72 -1.17
CA GLY A 90 4.85 17.18 -1.37
C GLY A 90 6.07 17.80 -0.68
N PHE A 91 6.91 17.01 0.01
CA PHE A 91 8.06 17.52 0.75
C PHE A 91 9.32 17.60 -0.13
N ILE A 92 9.57 18.78 -0.68
CA ILE A 92 10.56 19.03 -1.75
C ILE A 92 12.03 18.81 -1.32
N ARG A 93 12.34 18.85 -0.01
CA ARG A 93 13.72 18.71 0.53
C ARG A 93 13.91 17.57 1.53
N LEU A 94 13.01 16.59 1.53
CA LEU A 94 13.08 15.49 2.48
C LEU A 94 14.23 14.54 2.12
N ARG A 95 15.25 14.47 2.98
CA ARG A 95 16.42 13.58 2.81
C ARG A 95 16.48 12.47 3.85
N ASN A 96 15.92 12.71 5.03
CA ASN A 96 15.89 11.76 6.13
C ASN A 96 14.50 11.74 6.75
N ILE A 97 13.99 10.53 7.02
CA ILE A 97 12.67 10.32 7.61
C ILE A 97 12.85 9.37 8.78
N THR A 98 12.72 9.90 9.98
CA THR A 98 12.64 9.10 11.20
C THR A 98 11.18 8.87 11.55
N THR A 99 10.89 7.71 12.14
CA THR A 99 9.54 7.35 12.54
C THR A 99 9.52 7.10 14.04
N ARG A 100 8.58 7.70 14.75
CA ARG A 100 8.32 7.42 16.16
C ARG A 100 6.93 6.83 16.28
N ARG A 101 6.79 5.75 17.07
CA ARG A 101 5.47 5.29 17.50
C ARG A 101 5.09 6.09 18.74
N ASP A 102 3.99 6.81 18.66
CA ASP A 102 3.38 7.43 19.83
C ASP A 102 2.36 6.47 20.44
N VAL A 103 2.49 6.21 21.74
CA VAL A 103 1.58 5.36 22.51
C VAL A 103 0.57 6.17 23.33
N SER A 104 0.64 7.51 23.27
CA SER A 104 -0.27 8.40 23.97
C SER A 104 -1.63 8.57 23.27
N ALA A 105 -1.71 8.25 21.97
CA ALA A 105 -2.89 8.44 21.13
C ALA A 105 -4.07 7.47 21.40
N GLY A 106 -3.99 6.64 22.44
CA GLY A 106 -5.07 5.75 22.90
C GLY A 106 -5.67 6.12 24.27
N ARG A 107 -5.30 7.27 24.85
CA ARG A 107 -5.85 7.79 26.13
C ARG A 107 -6.79 8.98 25.94
N ARG A 108 -7.68 8.92 24.95
CA ARG A 108 -8.82 9.84 24.85
C ARG A 108 -10.09 9.06 24.63
#